data_AF-A0A6C0DET1-F1
#
_entry.id   AF-A0A6C0DET1-F1
#
_cell.length_a   1.000
_cell.length_b   1.000
_cell.length_c   1.000
_cell.angle_alpha   90.00
_cell.angle_beta   90.00
_cell.angle_gamma   90.00
#
_symmetry.space_group_name_H-M   'P 1'
#
loop_
_entity.id
_entity.type
_entity.pdbx_description
1 polymer ?
#
loop_
_entity_poly.entity_id
_entity_poly.type
_entity_poly.pdbx_seq_one_letter_code
_entity_poly.pdbx_strand_id
1 'polypeptide(L)'
;MNPCSLVMRKAVCFYCGTKQEADELTIGHHFGIRYCSDHKTDAKRDSNAYLHRTKRVRASDALKHPVTGPFFQALNHAHIRRSSGSVEGGWRFQKGFMYDNMILFPEGKGDWFIPMTHDASETIKSVPLSMFAEEGVREKNDMRIGDLVDTVRSVLNEGMYKEDYQATVTISATNSIAETEGVQLCYSNGEIGRVYIPVSHN
;
A
#
# COMPACT_ATOMS: atom_id res chain seq x y z
N MET A 1 -10.62 -5.42 -7.72
CA MET A 1 -10.83 -6.10 -6.43
C MET A 1 -10.50 -5.10 -5.34
N ASN A 2 -11.45 -4.74 -4.49
CA ASN A 2 -11.23 -3.89 -3.32
C ASN A 2 -11.19 -4.85 -2.11
N PRO A 3 -10.05 -5.03 -1.41
CA PRO A 3 -9.85 -6.08 -0.43
C PRO A 3 -10.65 -5.88 0.87
N CYS A 4 -11.49 -4.83 0.95
CA CYS A 4 -12.28 -4.50 2.13
C CYS A 4 -13.67 -5.14 2.18
N SER A 5 -14.05 -6.05 1.27
CA SER A 5 -15.29 -6.82 1.42
C SER A 5 -15.09 -7.98 2.40
N LEU A 6 -15.03 -7.66 3.70
CA LEU A 6 -15.00 -8.61 4.82
C LEU A 6 -16.30 -9.43 4.86
N VAL A 7 -16.39 -10.45 4.02
CA VAL A 7 -17.23 -11.61 4.30
C VAL A 7 -16.47 -12.42 5.34
N MET A 8 -17.08 -12.75 6.47
CA MET A 8 -16.51 -13.68 7.45
C MET A 8 -16.23 -15.02 6.76
N ARG A 9 -15.00 -15.22 6.28
CA ARG A 9 -14.59 -16.46 5.61
C ARG A 9 -14.22 -17.49 6.65
N LYS A 10 -14.51 -18.77 6.36
CA LYS A 10 -13.99 -19.92 7.12
C LYS A 10 -12.47 -19.80 7.24
N ALA A 11 -11.89 -20.35 8.32
CA ALA A 11 -10.44 -20.33 8.53
C ALA A 11 -9.70 -21.23 7.54
N VAL A 12 -9.60 -20.79 6.29
CA VAL A 12 -9.04 -21.56 5.15
C VAL A 12 -8.16 -20.67 4.28
N CYS A 13 -7.20 -21.28 3.59
CA CYS A 13 -6.41 -20.64 2.55
C CYS A 13 -7.31 -20.18 1.39
N PHE A 14 -7.12 -18.94 0.93
CA PHE A 14 -7.86 -18.35 -0.19
C PHE A 14 -7.64 -19.12 -1.51
N TYR A 15 -6.46 -19.71 -1.70
CA TYR A 15 -6.04 -20.32 -2.96
C TYR A 15 -6.42 -21.79 -3.09
N CYS A 16 -6.24 -22.59 -2.03
CA CYS A 16 -6.47 -24.04 -2.06
C CYS A 16 -7.59 -24.52 -1.13
N GLY A 17 -8.19 -23.66 -0.31
CA GLY A 17 -9.26 -24.04 0.62
C GLY A 17 -8.80 -24.89 1.81
N THR A 18 -7.51 -25.21 1.94
CA THR A 18 -6.97 -25.94 3.08
C THR A 18 -7.25 -25.17 4.38
N LYS A 19 -7.79 -25.84 5.40
CA LYS A 19 -7.99 -25.25 6.73
C LYS A 19 -6.66 -24.72 7.27
N GLN A 20 -6.70 -23.54 7.86
CA GLN A 20 -5.57 -22.90 8.50
C GLN A 20 -5.97 -22.58 9.94
N GLU A 21 -5.06 -22.78 10.87
CA GLU A 21 -5.21 -22.21 12.21
C GLU A 21 -5.33 -20.69 12.10
N ALA A 22 -6.06 -20.07 13.02
CA ALA A 22 -6.13 -18.62 13.07
C ALA A 22 -4.76 -18.09 13.52
N ASP A 23 -3.97 -17.54 12.60
CA ASP A 23 -2.79 -16.75 12.92
C ASP A 23 -3.02 -15.27 12.62
N GLU A 24 -2.46 -14.40 13.46
CA GLU A 24 -2.52 -12.94 13.24
C GLU A 24 -1.76 -12.54 11.96
N LEU A 25 -0.78 -13.35 11.56
CA LEU A 25 0.09 -13.13 10.39
C LEU A 25 -0.69 -13.12 9.07
N THR A 26 -1.81 -13.85 8.95
CA THR A 26 -2.64 -13.86 7.74
C THR A 26 -3.80 -12.85 7.77
N ILE A 27 -4.19 -12.35 8.95
CA ILE A 27 -5.35 -11.47 9.11
C ILE A 27 -4.95 -10.00 8.99
N GLY A 28 -3.78 -9.61 9.53
CA GLY A 28 -3.28 -8.22 9.49
C GLY A 28 -2.42 -7.89 8.26
N HIS A 29 -1.77 -8.88 7.67
CA HIS A 29 -0.85 -8.68 6.53
C HIS A 29 -1.53 -8.96 5.18
N HIS A 30 -1.01 -8.33 4.12
CA HIS A 30 -1.49 -8.52 2.75
C HIS A 30 -2.98 -8.18 2.50
N PHE A 31 -3.55 -7.23 3.25
CA PHE A 31 -4.98 -6.85 3.15
C PHE A 31 -5.96 -7.99 3.46
N GLY A 32 -5.61 -8.86 4.40
CA GLY A 32 -6.53 -9.91 4.89
C GLY A 32 -6.67 -11.10 3.94
N ILE A 33 -5.77 -11.25 2.95
CA ILE A 33 -5.67 -12.47 2.15
C ILE A 33 -5.11 -13.56 3.05
N ARG A 34 -5.95 -14.53 3.42
CA ARG A 34 -5.50 -15.72 4.15
C ARG A 34 -4.87 -16.73 3.21
N TYR A 35 -3.69 -17.25 3.54
CA TYR A 35 -2.94 -18.19 2.70
C TYR A 35 -2.27 -19.28 3.55
N CYS A 36 -1.99 -20.45 2.95
CA CYS A 36 -1.10 -21.45 3.53
C CYS A 36 0.36 -21.17 3.12
N SER A 37 1.33 -21.86 3.74
CA SER A 37 2.77 -21.74 3.43
C SER A 37 3.08 -21.71 1.94
N ASP A 38 2.39 -22.56 1.17
CA ASP A 38 2.66 -22.78 -0.25
C ASP A 38 2.19 -21.61 -1.14
N HIS A 39 1.17 -20.87 -0.68
CA HIS A 39 0.57 -19.74 -1.42
C HIS A 39 0.93 -18.37 -0.84
N LYS A 40 1.93 -18.30 0.04
CA LYS A 40 2.41 -17.04 0.62
C LYS A 40 2.90 -16.05 -0.44
N THR A 41 3.61 -16.55 -1.43
CA THR A 41 4.12 -15.76 -2.56
C THR A 41 2.98 -15.20 -3.41
N ASP A 42 1.95 -16.00 -3.68
CA ASP A 42 0.75 -15.58 -4.42
C ASP A 42 -0.02 -14.48 -3.67
N ALA A 43 -0.22 -14.65 -2.36
CA ALA A 43 -0.87 -13.65 -1.52
C ALA A 43 -0.13 -12.32 -1.52
N LYS A 44 1.20 -12.35 -1.44
CA LYS A 44 2.03 -11.15 -1.52
C LYS A 44 1.90 -10.48 -2.89
N ARG A 45 2.02 -11.25 -3.98
CA ARG A 45 1.89 -10.76 -5.35
C ARG A 45 0.55 -10.07 -5.56
N ASP A 46 -0.55 -10.72 -5.23
CA ASP A 46 -1.91 -10.18 -5.45
C ASP A 46 -2.16 -8.93 -4.60
N SER A 47 -1.63 -8.91 -3.37
CA SER A 47 -1.64 -7.74 -2.49
C SER A 47 -0.87 -6.55 -3.07
N ASN A 48 0.32 -6.81 -3.62
CA ASN A 48 1.16 -5.80 -4.26
C ASN A 48 0.55 -5.29 -5.56
N ALA A 49 -0.03 -6.17 -6.37
CA ALA A 49 -0.76 -5.81 -7.59
C ALA A 49 -1.95 -4.89 -7.27
N TYR A 50 -2.68 -5.16 -6.19
CA TYR A 50 -3.76 -4.28 -5.71
C TYR A 50 -3.23 -2.89 -5.32
N LEU A 51 -2.13 -2.84 -4.57
CA LEU A 51 -1.48 -1.58 -4.18
C LEU A 51 -1.02 -0.77 -5.38
N HIS A 52 -0.42 -1.42 -6.39
CA HIS A 52 -0.05 -0.79 -7.66
C HIS A 52 -1.27 -0.13 -8.32
N ARG A 53 -2.34 -0.91 -8.50
CA ARG A 53 -3.60 -0.45 -9.14
C ARG A 53 -4.21 0.75 -8.42
N THR A 54 -4.11 0.78 -7.10
CA THR A 54 -4.71 1.83 -6.27
C THR A 54 -3.75 2.97 -5.92
N LYS A 55 -2.56 3.00 -6.54
CA LYS A 55 -1.49 3.98 -6.31
C LYS A 55 -1.18 4.16 -4.82
N ARG A 56 -0.87 3.04 -4.18
CA ARG A 56 -0.51 2.98 -2.77
C ARG A 56 0.82 2.27 -2.63
N VAL A 57 1.62 2.71 -1.66
CA VAL A 57 2.90 2.11 -1.32
C VAL A 57 2.99 1.96 0.19
N ARG A 58 3.38 0.76 0.65
CA ARG A 58 3.63 0.52 2.07
C ARG A 58 4.88 1.28 2.52
N ALA A 59 4.81 1.95 3.66
CA ALA A 59 5.93 2.70 4.21
C ALA A 59 7.16 1.80 4.44
N SER A 60 6.97 0.55 4.87
CA SER A 60 8.08 -0.39 5.05
C SER A 60 8.74 -0.80 3.74
N ASP A 61 7.99 -0.94 2.65
CA ASP A 61 8.53 -1.26 1.33
C ASP A 61 9.32 -0.07 0.79
N ALA A 62 8.78 1.15 0.94
CA ALA A 62 9.45 2.38 0.53
C ALA A 62 10.78 2.63 1.26
N LEU A 63 10.87 2.26 2.53
CA LEU A 63 12.09 2.34 3.34
C LEU A 63 13.16 1.32 2.94
N LYS A 64 12.75 0.13 2.49
CA LYS A 64 13.65 -0.96 2.09
C LYS A 64 14.13 -0.82 0.64
N HIS A 65 13.39 -0.10 -0.19
CA HIS A 65 13.72 0.06 -1.60
C HIS A 65 15.02 0.88 -1.75
N PRO A 66 16.00 0.44 -2.55
CA PRO A 66 17.34 1.02 -2.59
C PRO A 66 17.36 2.49 -3.06
N VAL A 67 16.43 2.87 -3.92
CA VAL A 67 16.34 4.24 -4.47
C VAL A 67 15.59 5.19 -3.54
N THR A 68 14.48 4.74 -2.94
CA THR A 68 13.60 5.63 -2.15
C THR A 68 13.93 5.60 -0.67
N GLY A 69 14.53 4.51 -0.19
CA GLY A 69 14.91 4.31 1.20
C GLY A 69 15.73 5.46 1.78
N PRO A 70 16.79 5.96 1.09
CA PRO A 70 17.59 7.08 1.59
C PRO A 70 16.75 8.35 1.87
N PHE A 71 15.79 8.67 1.01
CA PHE A 71 14.88 9.80 1.22
C PHE A 71 14.00 9.57 2.46
N PHE A 72 13.31 8.42 2.55
CA PHE A 72 12.42 8.13 3.67
C PHE A 72 13.15 7.96 5.01
N GLN A 73 14.42 7.57 4.98
CA GLN A 73 15.29 7.54 6.16
C GLN A 73 15.71 8.94 6.59
N ALA A 74 15.98 9.84 5.63
CA ALA A 74 16.33 11.23 5.91
C ALA A 74 15.16 12.03 6.49
N LEU A 75 13.91 11.61 6.25
CA LEU A 75 12.72 12.17 6.88
C LEU A 75 12.59 11.88 8.39
N ASN A 76 13.67 11.51 9.07
CA ASN A 76 13.73 11.40 10.53
C ASN A 76 14.15 12.77 11.09
N HIS A 77 13.21 13.53 11.66
CA HIS A 77 13.36 14.94 12.07
C HIS A 77 13.35 15.97 10.92
N ALA A 78 12.43 15.77 9.97
CA ALA A 78 12.16 16.71 8.90
C ALA A 78 11.46 17.98 9.38
N HIS A 79 11.63 19.03 8.58
CA HIS A 79 10.85 20.26 8.63
C HIS A 79 9.77 20.22 7.56
N ILE A 80 8.54 20.64 7.88
CA ILE A 80 7.44 20.73 6.91
C ILE A 80 6.69 22.06 7.03
N ARG A 81 5.98 22.45 5.99
CA ARG A 81 5.11 23.63 6.00
C ARG A 81 3.74 23.32 6.62
N ARG A 82 3.33 24.18 7.56
CA ARG A 82 2.01 24.19 8.19
C ARG A 82 1.00 24.96 7.32
N SER A 83 -0.29 24.78 7.60
CA SER A 83 -1.35 25.56 6.94
C SER A 83 -1.25 27.06 7.23
N SER A 84 -0.61 27.44 8.34
CA SER A 84 -0.24 28.82 8.69
C SER A 84 0.89 29.39 7.82
N GLY A 85 1.50 28.59 6.94
CA GLY A 85 2.67 28.98 6.14
C GLY A 85 4.01 28.83 6.86
N SER A 86 4.02 28.67 8.19
CA SER A 86 5.24 28.45 8.97
C SER A 86 5.87 27.09 8.67
N VAL A 87 7.20 27.06 8.65
CA VAL A 87 7.97 25.81 8.50
C VAL A 87 8.46 25.38 9.88
N GLU A 88 7.98 24.23 10.32
CA GLU A 88 8.15 23.67 11.66
C GLU A 88 8.95 22.36 11.59
N GLY A 89 9.89 22.16 12.51
CA GLY A 89 10.68 20.92 12.65
C GLY A 89 9.97 19.86 13.48
N GLY A 90 10.69 18.80 13.85
CA GLY A 90 10.16 17.75 14.73
C GLY A 90 9.17 16.80 14.06
N TRP A 91 9.13 16.76 12.73
CA TRP A 91 8.31 15.80 12.00
C TRP A 91 9.13 14.57 11.63
N ARG A 92 8.54 13.39 11.68
CA ARG A 92 9.18 12.17 11.21
C ARG A 92 8.26 11.34 10.35
N PHE A 93 8.86 10.62 9.40
CA PHE A 93 8.13 9.66 8.59
C PHE A 93 7.47 8.59 9.47
N GLN A 94 6.16 8.39 9.29
CA GLN A 94 5.39 7.50 10.13
C GLN A 94 5.56 6.05 9.68
N LYS A 95 6.45 5.32 10.35
CA LYS A 95 6.63 3.88 10.15
C LYS A 95 5.51 3.13 10.88
N GLY A 96 4.89 2.16 10.21
CA GLY A 96 3.92 1.28 10.84
C GLY A 96 4.56 0.43 11.94
N PHE A 97 3.86 0.19 13.05
CA PHE A 97 4.29 -0.77 14.08
C PHE A 97 3.60 -2.12 13.91
N MET A 98 2.26 -2.16 14.01
CA MET A 98 1.44 -3.35 13.73
C MET A 98 0.88 -3.36 12.31
N TYR A 99 0.45 -2.20 11.82
CA TYR A 99 -0.05 -2.02 10.45
C TYR A 99 0.84 -1.05 9.70
N ASP A 100 1.15 -1.39 8.45
CA ASP A 100 1.99 -0.53 7.61
C ASP A 100 1.21 0.73 7.22
N ASN A 101 1.83 1.89 7.42
CA ASN A 101 1.26 3.14 6.91
C ASN A 101 1.42 3.19 5.40
N MET A 102 0.51 3.90 4.74
CA MET A 102 0.48 3.97 3.29
C MET A 102 0.92 5.36 2.82
N ILE A 103 1.84 5.37 1.86
CA ILE A 103 2.10 6.50 0.98
C ILE A 103 1.08 6.38 -0.15
N LEU A 104 0.37 7.46 -0.45
CA LEU A 104 -0.81 7.43 -1.31
C LEU A 104 -0.68 8.46 -2.43
N PHE A 105 -1.24 8.18 -3.61
CA PHE A 105 -1.52 9.20 -4.62
C PHE A 105 -3.03 9.41 -4.69
N PRO A 106 -3.59 10.36 -3.90
CA PRO A 106 -5.03 10.59 -3.88
C PRO A 106 -5.51 11.14 -5.22
N GLU A 107 -6.71 10.73 -5.62
CA GLU A 107 -7.34 11.21 -6.84
C GLU A 107 -7.51 12.74 -6.82
N GLY A 108 -7.19 13.39 -7.94
CA GLY A 108 -7.32 14.84 -8.11
C GLY A 108 -6.31 15.70 -7.34
N LYS A 109 -5.36 15.12 -6.59
CA LYS A 109 -4.36 15.91 -5.85
C LYS A 109 -3.04 16.14 -6.61
N GLY A 110 -2.75 15.31 -7.60
CA GLY A 110 -1.58 15.49 -8.46
C GLY A 110 -0.22 15.23 -7.81
N ASP A 111 -0.18 14.68 -6.60
CA ASP A 111 1.07 14.39 -5.89
C ASP A 111 0.94 13.18 -4.96
N TRP A 112 2.08 12.63 -4.56
CA TRP A 112 2.19 11.59 -3.54
C TRP A 112 2.15 12.20 -2.15
N PHE A 113 1.39 11.59 -1.25
CA PHE A 113 1.22 12.03 0.13
C PHE A 113 1.91 11.07 1.08
N ILE A 114 2.81 11.63 1.87
CA ILE A 114 3.68 10.93 2.81
C ILE A 114 3.09 11.09 4.22
N PRO A 115 2.81 10.00 4.94
CA PRO A 115 2.36 10.06 6.32
C PRO A 115 3.52 10.48 7.24
N MET A 116 3.33 11.58 7.94
CA MET A 116 4.28 12.16 8.90
C MET A 116 3.62 12.27 10.27
N THR A 117 4.42 12.10 11.33
CA THR A 117 4.00 12.35 12.72
C THR A 117 4.91 13.40 13.34
N HIS A 118 4.34 14.28 14.15
CA HIS A 118 5.10 15.25 14.93
C HIS A 118 5.52 14.64 16.27
N ASP A 119 6.79 14.80 16.65
CA ASP A 119 7.38 14.12 17.81
C ASP A 119 6.80 14.59 19.15
N ALA A 120 6.54 15.89 19.30
CA ALA A 120 6.09 16.45 20.57
C ALA A 120 4.58 16.33 20.82
N SER A 121 3.77 16.28 19.76
CA SER A 121 2.31 16.36 19.85
C SER A 121 1.59 15.12 19.35
N GLU A 122 2.33 14.11 18.88
CA GLU A 122 1.81 12.90 18.24
C GLU A 122 0.83 13.18 17.09
N THR A 123 0.92 14.40 16.52
CA THR A 123 0.00 14.84 15.48
C THR A 123 0.39 14.19 14.16
N ILE A 124 -0.56 13.53 13.52
CA ILE A 124 -0.35 12.88 12.22
C ILE A 124 -0.82 13.81 11.10
N LYS A 125 -0.03 13.90 10.03
CA LYS A 125 -0.35 14.67 8.83
C LYS A 125 0.10 13.93 7.58
N SER A 126 -0.71 14.01 6.52
CA SER A 126 -0.28 13.63 5.18
C SER A 126 0.36 14.83 4.48
N VAL A 127 1.61 14.69 4.06
CA VAL A 127 2.43 15.77 3.49
C VAL A 127 2.69 15.48 2.01
N PRO A 128 2.38 16.41 1.09
CA PRO A 128 2.69 16.21 -0.33
C PRO A 128 4.20 16.14 -0.55
N LEU A 129 4.65 15.19 -1.36
CA LEU A 129 6.06 14.95 -1.69
C LEU A 129 6.73 16.20 -2.29
N SER A 130 6.01 16.97 -3.10
CA SER A 130 6.51 18.21 -3.71
C SER A 130 6.90 19.26 -2.68
N MET A 131 6.31 19.25 -1.47
CA MET A 131 6.63 20.21 -0.41
C MET A 131 8.10 20.17 -0.03
N PHE A 132 8.73 19.01 -0.08
CA PHE A 132 10.13 18.82 0.29
C PHE A 132 11.11 19.44 -0.71
N ALA A 133 10.65 19.82 -1.91
CA ALA A 133 11.43 20.55 -2.91
C ALA A 133 11.25 22.07 -2.84
N GLU A 134 10.29 22.58 -2.05
CA GLU A 134 10.08 24.02 -1.87
C GLU A 134 11.30 24.64 -1.18
N GLU A 135 11.83 25.75 -1.71
CA GLU A 135 13.05 26.43 -1.22
C GLU A 135 13.07 26.59 0.32
N GLY A 136 12.06 27.25 0.90
CA GLY A 136 12.02 27.48 2.35
C GLY A 136 11.81 26.23 3.22
N VAL A 137 11.42 25.10 2.64
CA VAL A 137 11.36 23.80 3.33
C VAL A 137 12.69 23.06 3.14
N ARG A 138 13.24 23.07 1.93
CA ARG A 138 14.50 22.44 1.56
C ARG A 138 15.67 23.03 2.35
N GLU A 139 15.72 24.34 2.52
CA GLU A 139 16.77 25.05 3.27
C GLU A 139 16.85 24.65 4.75
N LYS A 140 15.73 24.20 5.33
CA LYS A 140 15.65 23.76 6.73
C LYS A 140 15.85 22.26 6.91
N ASN A 141 15.87 21.51 5.81
CA ASN A 141 16.00 20.07 5.81
C ASN A 141 17.41 19.64 5.40
N ASP A 142 17.72 18.37 5.63
CA ASP A 142 18.88 17.74 5.01
C ASP A 142 18.79 17.90 3.48
N MET A 143 19.85 18.40 2.83
CA MET A 143 19.85 18.66 1.39
C MET A 143 19.45 17.42 0.56
N ARG A 144 19.79 16.22 1.05
CA ARG A 144 19.43 14.95 0.42
C ARG A 144 17.92 14.77 0.28
N ILE A 145 17.12 15.34 1.19
CA ILE A 145 15.67 15.28 1.12
C ILE A 145 15.19 15.99 -0.15
N GLY A 146 15.60 17.25 -0.34
CA GLY A 146 15.21 18.04 -1.50
C GLY A 146 15.73 17.47 -2.82
N ASP A 147 16.99 17.03 -2.84
CA ASP A 147 17.65 16.52 -4.06
C ASP A 147 17.05 15.19 -4.56
N LEU A 148 16.44 14.40 -3.67
CA LEU A 148 15.86 13.10 -4.01
C LEU A 148 14.38 13.15 -4.37
N VAL A 149 13.69 14.30 -4.22
CA VAL A 149 12.23 14.41 -4.42
C VAL A 149 11.81 13.88 -5.79
N ASP A 150 12.46 14.35 -6.87
CA ASP A 150 12.07 13.98 -8.23
C ASP A 150 12.39 12.51 -8.54
N THR A 151 13.53 12.02 -8.04
CA THR A 151 13.92 10.61 -8.15
C THR A 151 12.89 9.71 -7.47
N VAL A 152 12.48 10.05 -6.25
CA VAL A 152 11.45 9.31 -5.50
C VAL A 152 10.11 9.38 -6.22
N ARG A 153 9.73 10.55 -6.73
CA ARG A 153 8.49 10.72 -7.51
C ARG A 153 8.48 9.81 -8.73
N SER A 154 9.58 9.72 -9.47
CA SER A 154 9.69 8.83 -10.65
C SER A 154 9.43 7.37 -10.27
N VAL A 155 10.12 6.86 -9.24
CA VAL A 155 9.96 5.46 -8.79
C VAL A 155 8.52 5.17 -8.35
N LEU A 156 7.91 6.08 -7.60
CA LEU A 156 6.53 5.90 -7.14
C LEU A 156 5.54 5.94 -8.33
N ASN A 157 5.77 6.82 -9.32
CA ASN A 157 4.94 6.93 -10.52
C ASN A 157 5.07 5.73 -11.48
N GLU A 158 6.29 5.23 -11.69
CA GLU A 158 6.54 4.00 -12.44
C GLU A 158 5.88 2.80 -11.75
N GLY A 159 5.79 2.87 -10.43
CA GLY A 159 5.05 1.97 -9.57
C GLY A 159 5.94 0.88 -9.00
N MET A 160 6.21 0.97 -7.70
CA MET A 160 7.06 0.02 -6.96
C MET A 160 6.64 -1.45 -7.08
N TYR A 161 5.37 -1.71 -7.36
CA TYR A 161 4.80 -3.05 -7.45
C TYR A 161 4.42 -3.43 -8.90
N LYS A 162 5.01 -2.77 -9.90
CA LYS A 162 4.68 -2.96 -11.32
C LYS A 162 4.84 -4.40 -11.78
N GLU A 163 5.91 -5.06 -11.36
CA GLU A 163 6.19 -6.46 -11.73
C GLU A 163 5.11 -7.42 -11.21
N ASP A 164 4.76 -7.30 -9.93
CA ASP A 164 3.68 -8.09 -9.31
C ASP A 164 2.34 -7.85 -10.04
N TYR A 165 2.05 -6.59 -10.40
CA TYR A 165 0.86 -6.25 -11.17
C TYR A 165 0.86 -6.91 -12.55
N GLN A 166 1.95 -6.82 -13.31
CA GLN A 166 2.07 -7.44 -14.63
C GLN A 166 1.95 -8.97 -14.58
N ALA A 167 2.53 -9.60 -13.54
CA ALA A 167 2.39 -11.04 -13.32
C ALA A 167 0.92 -11.45 -13.12
N THR A 168 0.15 -10.68 -12.34
CA THR A 168 -1.29 -10.97 -12.15
C THR A 168 -2.12 -10.80 -13.42
N VAL A 169 -1.84 -9.79 -14.24
CA VAL A 169 -2.51 -9.58 -15.54
C VAL A 169 -2.25 -10.76 -16.47
N THR A 170 -1.02 -11.28 -16.50
CA THR A 170 -0.62 -12.41 -17.34
C THR A 170 -1.30 -13.70 -16.90
N ILE A 171 -1.31 -14.00 -15.60
CA ILE A 171 -1.99 -15.19 -15.04
C ILE A 171 -3.49 -15.17 -15.35
N SER A 172 -4.13 -14.00 -15.25
CA SER A 172 -5.56 -13.86 -15.59
C SER A 172 -5.86 -14.08 -17.08
N ALA A 173 -4.87 -13.93 -17.96
CA ALA A 173 -5.03 -14.16 -19.40
C ALA A 173 -4.78 -15.63 -19.79
N THR A 174 -3.94 -16.36 -19.03
CA THR A 174 -3.54 -17.74 -19.35
C THR A 174 -4.31 -18.80 -18.58
N ASN A 175 -4.81 -18.47 -17.39
CA ASN A 175 -5.60 -19.38 -16.56
C ASN A 175 -7.01 -18.83 -16.43
N SER A 176 -7.98 -19.52 -17.04
CA SER A 176 -9.31 -19.56 -16.45
C SER A 176 -9.10 -20.15 -15.06
N ILE A 177 -9.01 -19.30 -14.03
CA ILE A 177 -9.06 -19.78 -12.65
C ILE A 177 -10.31 -20.64 -12.59
N ALA A 178 -10.14 -21.96 -12.42
CA ALA A 178 -11.27 -22.87 -12.30
C ALA A 178 -12.20 -22.26 -11.27
N GLU A 179 -13.40 -21.87 -11.72
CA GLU A 179 -14.36 -21.17 -10.88
C GLU A 179 -14.57 -22.04 -9.65
N THR A 180 -14.03 -21.58 -8.52
CA THR A 180 -14.22 -22.27 -7.25
C THR A 180 -15.72 -22.38 -7.06
N GLU A 181 -16.23 -23.58 -6.85
CA GLU A 181 -17.66 -23.83 -6.72
C GLU A 181 -18.29 -22.83 -5.74
N GLY A 182 -19.29 -22.07 -6.22
CA GLY A 182 -19.91 -20.98 -5.46
C GLY A 182 -19.33 -19.58 -5.66
N VAL A 183 -18.32 -19.35 -6.49
CA VAL A 183 -17.86 -17.98 -6.83
C VAL A 183 -18.49 -17.53 -8.15
N GLN A 184 -19.32 -16.49 -8.12
CA GLN A 184 -19.93 -15.88 -9.31
C GLN A 184 -19.37 -14.49 -9.59
N LEU A 185 -19.28 -14.14 -10.87
CA LEU A 185 -18.98 -12.77 -11.31
C LEU A 185 -20.18 -11.86 -11.00
N CYS A 186 -19.90 -10.69 -10.42
CA CYS A 186 -20.91 -9.67 -10.22
C CYS A 186 -20.45 -8.32 -10.80
N TYR A 187 -21.41 -7.53 -11.25
CA TYR A 187 -21.18 -6.17 -11.73
C TYR A 187 -21.78 -5.20 -10.72
N SER A 188 -20.95 -4.31 -10.18
CA SER A 188 -21.41 -3.28 -9.24
C SER A 188 -20.65 -1.97 -9.50
N ASN A 189 -21.40 -0.88 -9.68
CA ASN A 189 -20.86 0.46 -9.94
C ASN A 189 -19.83 0.53 -11.09
N GLY A 190 -20.06 -0.23 -12.16
CA GLY A 190 -19.14 -0.27 -13.31
C GLY A 190 -17.84 -1.05 -13.07
N GLU A 191 -17.66 -1.65 -11.89
CA GLU A 191 -16.54 -2.54 -11.59
C GLU A 191 -16.96 -4.02 -11.68
N ILE A 192 -16.02 -4.84 -12.15
CA ILE A 192 -16.15 -6.30 -12.14
C ILE A 192 -15.66 -6.83 -10.79
N GLY A 193 -16.57 -7.45 -10.04
CA GLY A 193 -16.34 -8.09 -8.75
C GLY A 193 -16.53 -9.60 -8.82
N ARG A 194 -16.17 -10.27 -7.71
CA ARG A 194 -16.41 -11.71 -7.49
C ARG A 194 -17.12 -11.86 -6.16
N VAL A 195 -18.26 -12.55 -6.13
CA VAL A 195 -19.04 -12.82 -4.92
C VAL A 195 -19.06 -14.32 -4.68
N TYR A 196 -18.86 -14.71 -3.42
CA TYR A 196 -19.10 -16.09 -2.99
C TYR A 196 -20.57 -16.25 -2.62
N ILE A 197 -21.28 -17.07 -3.38
CA ILE A 197 -22.64 -17.53 -3.12
C ILE A 197 -22.52 -18.94 -2.51
N PRO A 198 -22.84 -19.12 -1.22
CA PRO A 198 -22.86 -20.43 -0.61
C PRO A 198 -23.82 -21.34 -1.37
N VAL A 199 -23.36 -22.52 -1.78
CA VAL A 199 -24.25 -23.54 -2.35
C VAL A 199 -25.15 -24.04 -1.22
N SER A 200 -26.45 -23.78 -1.32
CA SER A 200 -27.45 -24.34 -0.40
C SER A 200 -27.50 -25.85 -0.62
N HIS A 201 -26.97 -26.64 0.30
CA HIS A 201 -27.27 -28.07 0.34
C HIS A 201 -28.67 -28.22 0.93
N ASN A 202 -29.65 -28.51 0.08
CA ASN A 202 -30.97 -29.01 0.49
C ASN A 202 -30.87 -30.48 0.91
#